data_AF-A0A1I2N4U8-F1
#
_entry.id   AF-A0A1I2N4U8-F1
#
_cell.length_a   1.000
_cell.length_b   1.000
_cell.length_c   1.000
_cell.angle_alpha   90.00
_cell.angle_beta   90.00
_cell.angle_gamma   90.00
#
_symmetry.space_group_name_H-M   'P 1'
#
loop_
_entity.id
_entity.type
_entity.pdbx_description
1 polymer ?
#
loop_
_entity_poly.entity_id
_entity_poly.type
_entity_poly.pdbx_seq_one_letter_code
_entity_poly.pdbx_strand_id
1 'polypeptide(L)'
;MLLIALPAGLVVGAVAAAAVYADATRRGLSTVTRLSWAGGAALVSLVGFLVPALFSDAFYRAYFVGVKASAVAVSPHEALAVSLAFGVVVSVLFVLLYGFGSRYGPVAGE
;
A
#
# COMPACT_ATOMS: atom_id res chain seq x y z
N MET A 1 -16.48 -6.03 -3.60
CA MET A 1 -15.18 -5.40 -3.33
C MET A 1 -14.10 -6.41 -2.95
N LEU A 2 -14.33 -7.28 -1.94
CA LEU A 2 -13.30 -8.22 -1.45
C LEU A 2 -12.68 -9.12 -2.54
N LEU A 3 -13.52 -9.65 -3.44
CA LEU A 3 -13.08 -10.51 -4.56
C LEU A 3 -12.07 -9.83 -5.51
N ILE A 4 -12.03 -8.50 -5.55
CA ILE A 4 -11.09 -7.73 -6.37
C ILE A 4 -9.95 -7.20 -5.49
N ALA A 5 -10.27 -6.69 -4.30
CA ALA A 5 -9.30 -6.11 -3.38
C ALA A 5 -8.22 -7.10 -2.94
N LEU A 6 -8.61 -8.35 -2.63
CA LEU A 6 -7.66 -9.38 -2.18
C LEU A 6 -6.62 -9.74 -3.26
N PRO A 7 -7.01 -10.14 -4.49
CA PRO A 7 -6.02 -10.43 -5.53
C PRO A 7 -5.22 -9.20 -5.95
N ALA A 8 -5.83 -8.01 -6.01
CA ALA A 8 -5.11 -6.77 -6.29
C ALA A 8 -4.04 -6.49 -5.24
N GLY A 9 -4.38 -6.60 -3.96
CA GLY A 9 -3.44 -6.41 -2.85
C GLY A 9 -2.32 -7.45 -2.84
N LEU A 10 -2.61 -8.71 -3.19
CA LEU A 10 -1.58 -9.75 -3.33
C LEU A 10 -0.61 -9.46 -4.48
N VAL A 11 -1.12 -9.08 -5.66
CA VAL A 11 -0.29 -8.76 -6.82
C VAL A 11 0.57 -7.52 -6.54
N VAL A 12 -0.03 -6.44 -6.05
CA VAL A 12 0.70 -5.21 -5.74
C VAL A 12 1.69 -5.44 -4.60
N GLY A 13 1.30 -6.17 -3.56
CA GLY A 13 2.18 -6.53 -2.45
C GLY A 13 3.37 -7.38 -2.89
N ALA A 14 3.17 -8.36 -3.77
CA ALA A 14 4.25 -9.16 -4.33
C ALA A 14 5.22 -8.30 -5.17
N VAL A 15 4.71 -7.40 -6.00
CA VAL A 15 5.52 -6.48 -6.80
C VAL A 15 6.31 -5.53 -5.90
N ALA A 16 5.67 -4.92 -4.89
CA ALA A 16 6.32 -4.02 -3.96
C ALA A 16 7.40 -4.73 -3.14
N ALA A 17 7.11 -5.93 -2.63
CA ALA A 17 8.08 -6.74 -1.90
C ALA A 17 9.27 -7.15 -2.78
N ALA A 18 9.02 -7.57 -4.02
CA ALA A 18 10.08 -7.92 -4.97
C ALA A 18 10.97 -6.72 -5.30
N ALA A 19 10.38 -5.53 -5.52
CA ALA A 19 11.11 -4.30 -5.78
C ALA A 19 11.99 -3.91 -4.59
N VAL A 20 11.44 -3.90 -3.38
CA VAL A 20 12.16 -3.59 -2.14
C VAL A 20 13.26 -4.62 -1.87
N TYR A 21 12.98 -5.91 -2.03
CA TYR A 21 13.96 -6.96 -1.83
C TYR A 21 15.12 -6.87 -2.82
N ALA A 22 14.81 -6.62 -4.10
CA ALA A 22 15.81 -6.47 -5.15
C ALA A 22 16.69 -5.23 -4.91
N ASP A 23 16.10 -4.09 -4.54
CA ASP A 23 16.86 -2.88 -4.19
C ASP A 23 17.74 -3.09 -2.96
N ALA A 24 17.19 -3.64 -1.87
CA ALA A 24 17.93 -3.93 -0.64
C ALA A 24 19.09 -4.91 -0.89
N THR A 25 18.89 -5.90 -1.76
CA THR A 25 19.96 -6.83 -2.17
C THR A 25 21.05 -6.13 -2.96
N ARG A 26 20.69 -5.28 -3.92
CA ARG A 26 21.66 -4.48 -4.71
C ARG A 26 22.50 -3.56 -3.81
N ARG A 27 21.93 -3.11 -2.70
CA ARG A 27 22.58 -2.25 -1.71
C ARG A 27 23.37 -3.00 -0.63
N GLY A 28 23.33 -4.34 -0.64
CA GLY A 28 24.07 -5.15 0.33
C GLY A 28 23.50 -5.13 1.75
N LEU A 29 22.25 -4.71 1.94
CA LEU A 29 21.64 -4.68 3.27
C LEU A 29 21.57 -6.09 3.89
N SER A 30 21.60 -6.15 5.22
CA SER A 30 21.54 -7.41 5.95
C SER A 30 20.28 -8.21 5.58
N THR A 31 20.37 -9.54 5.61
CA THR A 31 19.24 -10.41 5.26
C THR A 31 18.00 -10.12 6.11
N VAL A 32 18.20 -9.80 7.40
CA VAL A 32 17.11 -9.44 8.32
C VAL A 32 16.46 -8.12 7.90
N THR A 33 17.24 -7.05 7.67
CA THR A 33 16.71 -5.76 7.20
C THR A 33 15.95 -5.90 5.89
N ARG A 34 16.52 -6.64 4.93
CA ARG A 34 15.90 -6.90 3.62
C ARG A 34 14.55 -7.61 3.75
N LEU A 35 14.49 -8.70 4.52
CA LEU A 35 13.25 -9.47 4.69
C LEU A 35 12.19 -8.68 5.47
N SER A 36 12.58 -7.90 6.48
CA SER A 36 11.68 -7.04 7.24
C SER A 36 11.03 -5.99 6.34
N TRP A 37 11.80 -5.27 5.52
CA TRP A 37 11.26 -4.25 4.62
C TRP A 37 10.41 -4.85 3.49
N ALA A 38 10.86 -5.95 2.88
CA ALA A 38 10.10 -6.63 1.82
C ALA A 38 8.78 -7.21 2.36
N GLY A 39 8.82 -7.87 3.52
CA GLY A 39 7.63 -8.39 4.20
C GLY A 39 6.68 -7.27 4.62
N GLY A 40 7.21 -6.17 5.15
CA GLY A 40 6.44 -4.96 5.45
C GLY A 40 5.74 -4.40 4.21
N ALA A 41 6.44 -4.34 3.07
CA ALA A 41 5.86 -3.85 1.81
C ALA A 41 4.70 -4.74 1.33
N ALA A 42 4.85 -6.07 1.41
CA ALA A 42 3.78 -7.00 1.08
C ALA A 42 2.55 -6.81 2.00
N LEU A 43 2.77 -6.78 3.32
CA LEU A 43 1.70 -6.69 4.32
C LEU A 43 0.96 -5.35 4.24
N VAL A 44 1.70 -4.24 4.19
CA VAL A 44 1.10 -2.90 4.13
C VAL A 44 0.33 -2.70 2.82
N SER A 45 0.85 -3.20 1.70
CA SER A 45 0.12 -3.18 0.43
C SER A 45 -1.19 -3.96 0.56
N LEU A 46 -1.13 -5.22 1.03
CA LEU A 46 -2.33 -6.06 1.21
C LEU A 46 -3.37 -5.38 2.10
N VAL A 47 -2.96 -4.86 3.25
CA VAL A 47 -3.84 -4.13 4.17
C VAL A 47 -4.43 -2.89 3.51
N GLY A 48 -3.63 -2.12 2.76
CA GLY A 48 -4.08 -0.93 2.03
C GLY A 48 -5.25 -1.24 1.08
N PHE A 49 -5.25 -2.39 0.41
CA PHE A 49 -6.37 -2.82 -0.43
C PHE A 49 -7.55 -3.38 0.36
N LEU A 50 -7.31 -4.02 1.51
CA LEU A 50 -8.37 -4.60 2.34
C LEU A 50 -9.16 -3.55 3.13
N VAL A 51 -8.54 -2.44 3.55
CA VAL A 51 -9.20 -1.41 4.38
C VAL A 51 -10.48 -0.86 3.73
N PRO A 52 -10.49 -0.37 2.47
CA PRO A 52 -11.72 0.08 1.83
C PRO A 52 -12.76 -1.02 1.63
N ALA A 53 -12.33 -2.28 1.51
CA ALA A 53 -13.21 -3.41 1.30
C ALA A 53 -13.90 -3.88 2.59
N LEU A 54 -13.21 -3.81 3.73
CA LEU A 54 -13.71 -4.23 5.05
C LEU A 54 -14.47 -3.11 5.75
N PHE A 55 -14.07 -1.85 5.55
CA PHE A 55 -14.63 -0.68 6.23
C PHE A 55 -15.34 0.27 5.26
N SER A 56 -16.03 -0.29 4.26
CA SER A 56 -16.60 0.48 3.14
C SER A 56 -17.44 1.69 3.56
N ASP A 57 -18.38 1.54 4.50
CA ASP A 57 -19.24 2.66 4.95
C ASP A 57 -18.45 3.81 5.58
N ALA A 58 -17.49 3.49 6.46
CA ALA A 58 -16.65 4.48 7.13
C ALA A 58 -15.68 5.14 6.14
N PHE A 59 -15.10 4.35 5.25
CA PHE A 59 -14.16 4.80 4.22
C PHE A 59 -14.83 5.77 3.24
N TYR A 60 -15.99 5.40 2.68
CA TYR A 60 -16.68 6.30 1.75
C TYR A 60 -17.23 7.53 2.44
N ARG A 61 -17.69 7.43 3.69
CA ARG A 61 -18.07 8.62 4.48
C ARG A 61 -16.89 9.60 4.62
N ALA A 62 -15.71 9.09 4.94
CA ALA A 62 -14.50 9.92 5.01
C ALA A 62 -14.15 10.53 3.63
N TYR A 63 -14.27 9.76 2.55
CA TYR A 63 -14.06 10.24 1.19
C TYR A 63 -15.03 11.37 0.80
N PHE A 64 -16.31 11.27 1.12
CA PHE A 64 -17.29 12.33 0.85
C PHE A 64 -17.02 13.60 1.67
N VAL A 65 -16.66 13.46 2.95
CA VAL A 65 -16.38 14.63 3.79
C VAL A 65 -15.09 15.32 3.38
N GLY A 66 -14.04 14.54 3.08
CA GLY A 66 -12.69 15.09 2.87
C GLY A 66 -12.33 15.40 1.43
N VAL A 67 -12.93 14.72 0.45
CA VAL A 67 -12.50 14.79 -0.96
C VAL A 67 -13.64 15.23 -1.88
N LYS A 68 -14.84 14.63 -1.74
CA LYS A 68 -15.97 14.88 -2.65
C LYS A 68 -17.13 15.60 -1.95
N ALA A 69 -17.15 16.93 -2.03
CA ALA A 69 -18.13 17.79 -1.36
C ALA A 69 -19.59 17.61 -1.82
N SER A 70 -19.85 17.01 -2.99
CA SER A 70 -21.21 16.72 -3.46
C SER A 70 -21.57 15.26 -3.20
N ALA A 71 -22.56 15.05 -2.33
CA ALA A 71 -23.14 13.76 -1.98
C ALA A 71 -24.01 13.16 -3.12
N VAL A 72 -23.51 13.20 -4.35
CA VAL A 72 -24.10 12.44 -5.45
C VAL A 72 -23.69 10.98 -5.24
N ALA A 73 -24.67 10.08 -5.31
CA ALA A 73 -24.49 8.64 -5.17
C ALA A 73 -23.23 8.17 -5.92
N VAL A 74 -22.31 7.51 -5.20
CA VAL A 74 -21.09 6.97 -5.79
C VAL A 74 -21.46 5.84 -6.73
N SER A 75 -21.00 5.96 -7.98
CA SER A 75 -21.15 4.87 -8.94
C SER A 75 -20.30 3.65 -8.51
N PRO A 76 -20.70 2.41 -8.81
CA PRO A 76 -19.90 1.22 -8.47
C PRO A 76 -18.46 1.27 -9.02
N HIS A 77 -18.26 1.92 -10.17
CA HIS A 77 -16.95 2.11 -10.79
C HIS A 77 -16.10 3.14 -10.03
N GLU A 78 -16.70 4.25 -9.59
CA GLU A 78 -16.02 5.26 -8.78
C GLU A 78 -15.58 4.66 -7.42
N ALA A 79 -16.46 3.91 -6.76
CA ALA A 79 -16.15 3.18 -5.54
C ALA A 79 -14.94 2.25 -5.71
N LEU A 80 -14.94 1.45 -6.78
CA LEU A 80 -13.83 0.56 -7.10
C LEU A 80 -12.53 1.34 -7.34
N ALA A 81 -12.59 2.39 -8.16
CA ALA A 81 -11.42 3.20 -8.51
C ALA A 81 -10.79 3.85 -7.27
N VAL A 82 -11.59 4.45 -6.40
CA VAL A 82 -11.11 5.07 -5.15
C VAL A 82 -10.51 4.03 -4.21
N SER A 83 -11.12 2.86 -4.08
CA SER A 83 -10.61 1.77 -3.24
C SER A 83 -9.26 1.26 -3.73
N LEU A 84 -9.14 1.02 -5.04
CA LEU A 84 -7.88 0.59 -5.65
C LEU A 84 -6.80 1.68 -5.54
N ALA A 85 -7.17 2.94 -5.81
CA ALA A 85 -6.25 4.07 -5.70
C ALA A 85 -5.72 4.21 -4.27
N PHE A 86 -6.56 4.04 -3.25
CA PHE A 86 -6.13 4.08 -1.86
C PHE A 86 -5.08 3.00 -1.55
N GLY A 87 -5.33 1.75 -1.97
CA GLY A 87 -4.37 0.66 -1.82
C GLY A 87 -3.03 0.95 -2.52
N VAL A 88 -3.07 1.48 -3.75
CA VAL A 88 -1.86 1.88 -4.49
C VAL A 88 -1.10 2.99 -3.76
N VAL A 89 -1.80 4.03 -3.30
CA VAL A 89 -1.18 5.16 -2.58
C VAL A 89 -0.50 4.67 -1.31
N VAL A 90 -1.17 3.84 -0.50
CA VAL A 90 -0.58 3.25 0.72
C VAL A 90 0.68 2.43 0.38
N SER A 91 0.64 1.65 -0.70
CA SER A 91 1.77 0.86 -1.17
C SER A 91 2.96 1.74 -1.57
N VAL A 92 2.71 2.79 -2.36
CA VAL A 92 3.73 3.76 -2.80
C VAL A 92 4.33 4.49 -1.60
N LEU A 93 3.50 4.97 -0.67
CA LEU A 93 3.97 5.64 0.54
C LEU A 93 4.88 4.74 1.37
N PHE A 94 4.57 3.45 1.48
CA PHE A 94 5.44 2.51 2.18
C PHE A 94 6.77 2.28 1.44
N VAL A 95 6.75 2.13 0.12
CA VAL A 95 7.99 2.01 -0.67
C VAL A 95 8.86 3.27 -0.55
N LEU A 96 8.24 4.45 -0.52
CA LEU A 96 8.95 5.70 -0.24
C LEU A 96 9.52 5.72 1.17
N LEU A 97 8.74 5.30 2.17
CA LEU A 97 9.22 5.17 3.56
C LEU A 97 10.41 4.22 3.65
N TYR A 98 10.39 3.09 2.96
CA TYR A 98 11.55 2.21 2.79
C TYR A 98 12.72 2.97 2.18
N GLY A 99 12.51 3.68 1.06
CA GLY A 99 13.57 4.42 0.36
C GLY A 99 14.23 5.48 1.25
N PHE A 100 13.45 6.23 2.02
CA PHE A 100 13.96 7.21 2.98
C PHE A 100 14.60 6.55 4.20
N GLY A 101 13.89 5.61 4.84
CA GLY A 101 14.32 4.94 6.06
C GLY A 101 15.58 4.10 5.88
N SER A 102 15.75 3.49 4.71
CA SER A 102 16.96 2.73 4.39
C SER A 102 18.15 3.62 4.01
N ARG A 103 17.95 4.89 3.62
CA ARG A 103 19.03 5.80 3.18
C ARG A 103 19.44 6.83 4.23
N TYR A 104 18.51 7.23 5.08
CA TYR A 104 18.71 8.28 6.10
C TYR A 104 18.35 7.82 7.50
N GLY A 105 17.85 6.59 7.65
CA GLY A 105 17.43 6.03 8.94
C GLY A 105 18.52 5.17 9.59
N PRO A 106 18.16 4.46 10.68
CA PRO A 106 19.11 3.73 11.52
C PRO A 106 19.93 2.64 10.80
N VAL A 107 19.43 2.15 9.65
CA VAL A 107 20.07 1.12 8.84
C VAL A 107 20.86 1.67 7.65
N ALA A 108 21.04 3.00 7.56
CA ALA A 108 21.76 3.63 6.45
C ALA A 108 23.28 3.38 6.46
N GLY A 109 23.82 2.91 7.57
CA GLY A 109 25.24 2.57 7.74
C GLY A 109 25.53 1.07 7.84
N GLU A 110 24.56 0.20 7.54
CA GLU A 110 24.81 -1.23 7.29
C GLU A 110 25.56 -1.43 5.97
#